data_AF-A0A6N3CC65-F1
#
_entry.id   AF-A0A6N3CC65-F1
#
_cell.length_a   1.000
_cell.length_b   1.000
_cell.length_c   1.000
_cell.angle_alpha   90.00
_cell.angle_beta   90.00
_cell.angle_gamma   90.00
#
_symmetry.space_group_name_H-M   'P 1'
#
loop_
_entity.id
_entity.type
_entity.pdbx_description
1 polymer ?
#
loop_
_entity_poly.entity_id
_entity_poly.type
_entity_poly.pdbx_seq_one_letter_code
_entity_poly.pdbx_strand_id
1 'polypeptide(L)' 'MPKKLFSVDLNKKMDQQAHPGHNRWHPDIPAAFSVEPGESFRMECLDWTDGQV' A
#
# COMPACT_ATOMS: atom_id res chain seq x y z
N MET A 1 6.05 -12.58 -13.61
CA MET A 1 5.21 -12.10 -12.50
C MET A 1 5.43 -10.60 -12.35
N PRO A 2 4.39 -9.77 -12.16
CA PRO A 2 4.57 -8.32 -12.00
C PRO A 2 5.49 -8.00 -10.82
N LYS A 3 6.32 -6.95 -10.95
CA LYS A 3 7.18 -6.48 -9.86
C LYS A 3 6.30 -6.00 -8.71
N LYS A 4 6.57 -6.46 -7.49
CA LYS A 4 5.89 -5.99 -6.29
C LYS A 4 6.51 -4.67 -5.84
N LEU A 5 5.72 -3.60 -5.83
CA LEU A 5 6.16 -2.26 -5.42
C LEU A 5 5.63 -1.85 -4.06
N PHE A 6 4.53 -2.46 -3.62
CA PHE A 6 3.96 -2.26 -2.29
C PHE A 6 3.72 -3.61 -1.63
N SER A 7 4.28 -3.80 -0.44
CA SER A 7 4.19 -5.05 0.32
C SER A 7 3.42 -4.85 1.62
N VAL A 8 2.68 -5.87 2.00
CA VAL A 8 1.90 -5.89 3.25
C VAL A 8 2.30 -7.08 4.10
N ASP A 9 2.46 -6.85 5.40
CA ASP A 9 2.54 -7.87 6.44
C ASP A 9 1.17 -8.00 7.13
N LEU A 10 0.51 -9.15 6.97
CA LEU A 10 -0.82 -9.41 7.54
C LEU A 10 -0.83 -9.48 9.07
N ASN A 11 0.33 -9.55 9.72
CA ASN A 11 0.43 -9.54 11.19
C ASN A 11 0.61 -8.13 11.76
N LYS A 12 0.62 -7.09 10.92
CA LYS A 12 0.80 -5.70 11.32
C LYS A 12 -0.40 -4.86 10.89
N LYS A 13 -0.74 -3.87 11.72
CA LYS A 13 -1.74 -2.85 11.36
C LYS A 13 -1.23 -1.95 10.23
N MET A 14 -2.13 -1.29 9.51
CA MET A 14 -1.79 -0.50 8.32
C MET A 14 -0.77 0.62 8.63
N ASP A 15 -0.81 1.20 9.83
CA ASP A 15 0.11 2.25 10.31
C ASP A 15 1.50 1.73 10.70
N GLN A 16 1.66 0.40 10.84
CA GLN A 16 2.90 -0.28 11.22
C GLN A 16 3.59 -0.98 10.04
N GLN A 17 3.04 -0.86 8.83
CA GLN A 17 3.63 -1.41 7.61
C GLN A 17 4.97 -0.74 7.31
N ALA A 18 5.82 -1.41 6.52
CA ALA A 18 7.09 -0.82 6.07
C ALA A 18 6.88 0.51 5.30
N HIS A 19 5.75 0.60 4.60
CA HIS A 19 5.20 1.86 4.12
C HIS A 19 3.80 2.07 4.74
N PRO A 20 3.67 2.97 5.72
CA PRO A 20 2.37 3.23 6.36
C PRO A 20 1.32 3.66 5.34
N GLY A 21 0.13 3.09 5.44
CA GLY A 21 -1.01 3.48 4.62
C GLY A 21 -1.75 4.69 5.17
N HIS A 22 -2.73 5.17 4.41
CA HIS A 22 -3.64 6.22 4.81
C HIS A 22 -5.08 5.83 4.45
N ASN A 23 -6.04 6.28 5.26
CA ASN A 23 -7.47 6.03 5.05
C ASN A 23 -8.24 7.32 4.71
N ARG A 24 -7.52 8.36 4.27
CA ARG A 24 -8.04 9.66 3.83
C ARG A 24 -7.32 10.11 2.58
N TRP A 25 -7.95 11.03 1.85
CA TRP A 25 -7.35 11.72 0.71
C TRP A 25 -6.96 13.14 1.14
N HIS A 26 -5.71 13.51 0.91
CA HIS A 26 -5.19 14.85 1.17
C HIS A 26 -4.02 15.13 0.21
N PRO A 27 -3.91 16.33 -0.38
CA PRO A 27 -2.87 16.64 -1.37
C PRO A 27 -1.44 16.51 -0.81
N ASP A 28 -1.28 16.68 0.50
CA ASP A 28 0.04 16.61 1.16
C ASP A 28 0.50 15.18 1.49
N ILE A 29 -0.32 14.15 1.20
CA ILE A 29 0.10 12.76 1.41
C ILE A 29 1.18 12.42 0.36
N PRO A 30 2.38 11.99 0.76
CA PRO A 30 3.44 11.67 -0.17
C PRO A 30 3.11 10.42 -0.99
N ALA A 31 3.58 10.37 -2.23
CA ALA A 31 3.46 9.19 -3.06
C ALA A 31 4.26 8.02 -2.48
N ALA A 32 3.67 6.83 -2.44
CA ALA A 32 4.35 5.62 -1.95
C ALA A 32 5.47 5.15 -2.90
N PHE A 33 5.26 5.30 -4.21
CA PHE A 33 6.21 5.00 -5.27
C PHE A 33 5.73 5.64 -6.59
N SER A 34 6.62 5.73 -7.58
CA SER A 34 6.33 6.15 -8.95
C SER A 34 6.59 5.00 -9.93
N VAL A 35 5.92 5.03 -11.08
CA VAL A 35 6.09 4.07 -12.17
C VAL A 35 6.10 4.80 -13.51
N GLU A 36 6.67 4.18 -14.53
CA GLU A 36 6.63 4.72 -15.90
C GLU A 36 5.29 4.41 -16.59
N PRO A 37 4.85 5.22 -17.56
CA PRO A 37 3.66 4.92 -18.35
C PRO A 37 3.72 3.54 -19.01
N GLY A 38 2.69 2.72 -18.77
CA GLY A 38 2.59 1.35 -19.27
C GLY A 38 3.23 0.28 -18.38
N GLU A 39 3.88 0.64 -17.28
CA GLU A 39 4.45 -0.33 -16.34
C GLU A 39 3.36 -1.11 -15.59
N SER A 40 3.48 -2.44 -15.58
CA SER A 40 2.62 -3.33 -14.80
C SER A 40 3.30 -3.76 -13.51
N PHE A 41 2.64 -3.53 -12.37
CA PHE A 41 3.15 -3.84 -11.05
C PHE A 41 2.10 -4.54 -10.17
N ARG A 42 2.55 -5.08 -9.05
CA ARG A 42 1.70 -5.64 -8.00
C ARG A 42 1.73 -4.74 -6.76
N MET A 43 0.54 -4.42 -6.26
CA MET A 43 0.31 -3.77 -4.99
C MET A 43 -0.47 -4.73 -4.10
N GLU A 44 0.08 -5.06 -2.94
CA GLU A 44 -0.65 -5.82 -1.92
C GLU A 44 -1.51 -4.85 -1.10
N CYS A 45 -2.68 -5.33 -0.66
CA CYS A 45 -3.62 -4.57 0.13
C CYS A 45 -3.96 -5.34 1.40
N LEU A 46 -4.19 -4.62 2.50
CA LEU A 46 -4.92 -5.16 3.64
C LEU A 46 -6.41 -5.19 3.35
N ASP A 47 -7.14 -6.00 4.12
CA ASP A 47 -8.59 -5.85 4.15
C ASP A 47 -8.97 -4.45 4.67
N TRP A 48 -10.12 -3.96 4.23
CA TRP A 48 -10.57 -2.61 4.53
C TRP A 48 -10.80 -2.33 6.03
N THR A 49 -10.92 -3.36 6.87
CA THR A 49 -11.08 -3.22 8.32
C THR A 49 -9.77 -3.35 9.09
N ASP A 50 -8.64 -3.59 8.41
CA ASP A 50 -7.35 -3.87 9.04
C ASP A 50 -7.43 -5.08 10.00
N GLY A 51 -8.06 -6.16 9.54
CA GLY A 51 -8.16 -7.45 10.21
C GLY A 51 -9.05 -7.46 11.45
N GLN A 52 -10.10 -6.62 11.49
CA GLN A 52 -11.03 -6.57 12.62
C GLN A 52 -12.17 -7.59 12.52
N VAL A 53 -12.31 -8.26 11.38
CA VAL A 53 -13.36 -9.28 11.09
C VAL A 53 -12.71 -10.57 10.61
#